data_AF-A0A486XPI5-F1
#
_entry.id   AF-A0A486XPI5-F1
#
_cell.length_a   1.000
_cell.length_b   1.000
_cell.length_c   1.000
_cell.angle_alpha   90.00
_cell.angle_beta   90.00
_cell.angle_gamma   90.00
#
_symmetry.space_group_name_H-M   'P 1'
#
loop_
_entity.id
_entity.type
_entity.pdbx_description
1 polymer ?
#
loop_
_entity_poly.entity_id
_entity_poly.type
_entity_poly.pdbx_seq_one_letter_code
_entity_poly.pdbx_strand_id
1 'polypeptide(L)' 'MNTVKRVPVTISLLDETGAAATMVWVLANAWPAKITGSNLDSDANEVAIESIEIAHEGISINNR' A
#
# COMPACT_ATOMS: atom_id res chain seq x y z
N MET A 1 -16.79 -19.98 -5.87
CA MET A 1 -17.01 -18.59 -5.41
C MET A 1 -15.63 -18.00 -5.13
N ASN A 2 -15.25 -16.88 -5.78
CA ASN A 2 -13.89 -16.35 -5.71
C ASN A 2 -13.67 -15.61 -4.38
N THR A 3 -13.09 -16.28 -3.40
CA THR A 3 -12.71 -15.67 -2.12
C THR A 3 -11.45 -14.84 -2.31
N VAL A 4 -11.51 -13.54 -2.00
CA VAL A 4 -10.34 -12.65 -2.02
C VAL A 4 -9.37 -13.08 -0.92
N LYS A 5 -8.13 -13.41 -1.30
CA LYS A 5 -7.10 -13.82 -0.35
C LYS A 5 -6.72 -12.64 0.55
N ARG A 6 -6.74 -12.85 1.87
CA ARG A 6 -6.24 -11.92 2.87
C ARG A 6 -4.74 -12.14 3.05
N VAL A 7 -3.96 -11.06 3.02
CA VAL A 7 -2.51 -11.12 3.23
C VAL A 7 -2.04 -10.01 4.15
N PRO A 8 -1.06 -10.25 5.04
CA PRO A 8 -0.47 -9.17 5.81
C PRO A 8 0.32 -8.22 4.89
N VAL A 9 0.25 -6.93 5.18
CA VAL A 9 1.03 -5.89 4.48
C VAL A 9 1.89 -5.16 5.50
N THR A 10 3.18 -5.00 5.20
CA THR A 10 4.12 -4.27 6.07
C THR A 10 4.56 -2.99 5.37
N ILE A 11 4.43 -1.87 6.07
CA ILE A 11 4.91 -0.56 5.65
C ILE A 11 6.05 -0.18 6.60
N SER A 12 7.22 0.14 6.04
CA SER A 12 8.42 0.49 6.81
C SER A 12 8.89 1.88 6.43
N LEU A 13 9.00 2.78 7.41
CA LEU A 13 9.71 4.05 7.27
C LEU A 13 11.21 3.77 7.41
N LEU A 14 11.98 4.08 6.37
CA LEU A 14 13.43 3.85 6.34
C LEU A 14 14.20 5.15 6.64
N ASP A 15 15.42 5.00 7.15
CA ASP A 15 16.41 6.08 7.24
C ASP A 15 17.00 6.46 5.86
N GLU A 16 17.85 7.47 5.81
CA GLU A 16 18.49 7.97 4.58
C GLU A 16 19.40 6.95 3.90
N THR A 17 19.86 5.94 4.63
CA THR A 17 20.68 4.85 4.08
C THR A 17 19.80 3.72 3.52
N GLY A 18 18.50 3.75 3.80
CA GLY A 18 17.54 2.71 3.43
C GLY A 18 17.67 1.42 4.23
N ALA A 19 18.50 1.40 5.28
CA ALA A 19 18.91 0.16 5.94
C ALA A 19 18.09 -0.14 7.21
N ALA A 20 17.80 0.86 8.04
CA ALA A 20 17.02 0.66 9.26
C ALA A 20 15.59 1.18 9.11
N ALA A 21 14.64 0.36 9.54
CA ALA A 21 13.26 0.78 9.68
C ALA A 21 13.07 1.47 11.04
N THR A 22 12.82 2.78 11.03
CA THR A 22 12.58 3.58 12.23
C THR A 22 11.15 3.41 12.73
N MET A 23 10.21 3.09 11.84
CA MET A 23 8.83 2.83 12.20
C MET A 23 8.22 1.80 11.25
N VAL A 24 7.50 0.82 11.81
CA VAL A 24 6.89 -0.27 11.03
C VAL A 24 5.41 -0.39 11.36
N TRP A 25 4.57 -0.34 10.34
CA TRP A 25 3.14 -0.65 10.40
C TRP A 25 2.87 -2.00 9.76
N VAL A 26 2.16 -2.88 10.46
CA VAL A 26 1.74 -4.18 9.93
C VAL A 26 0.21 -4.20 9.87
N LEU A 27 -0.33 -4.26 8.66
CA LEU A 27 -1.75 -4.42 8.39
C LEU A 27 -2.10 -5.91 8.42
N ALA A 28 -3.01 -6.31 9.30
CA ALA A 28 -3.49 -7.67 9.40
C ALA A 28 -4.60 -7.93 8.37
N ASN A 29 -4.54 -9.10 7.73
CA ASN A 29 -5.54 -9.57 6.76
C ASN A 29 -5.95 -8.50 5.76
N ALA A 30 -5.01 -7.90 5.03
CA ALA A 30 -5.30 -6.85 4.08
C ALA A 30 -5.75 -7.37 2.71
N TRP A 31 -6.50 -6.56 1.95
CA TRP A 31 -6.95 -6.84 0.58
C TRP A 31 -7.26 -5.56 -0.21
N PRO A 32 -7.19 -5.60 -1.56
CA PRO A 32 -7.65 -4.49 -2.40
C PRO A 32 -9.16 -4.30 -2.28
N ALA A 33 -9.57 -3.12 -1.83
CA ALA A 33 -10.96 -2.69 -1.82
C ALA A 33 -11.34 -1.98 -3.13
N LYS A 34 -10.40 -1.23 -3.72
CA LYS A 34 -10.59 -0.50 -4.98
C LYS A 34 -9.26 -0.31 -5.72
N ILE A 35 -9.33 -0.32 -7.04
CA ILE A 35 -8.21 -0.01 -7.94
C ILE A 35 -8.71 1.01 -8.95
N THR A 36 -7.98 2.09 -9.12
CA THR A 36 -8.24 3.15 -10.11
C THR A 36 -7.02 3.25 -11.00
N GLY A 37 -7.19 3.03 -12.30
CA GLY A 37 -6.12 3.18 -13.28
C GLY A 37 -5.76 4.65 -13.52
N SER A 38 -4.70 4.87 -14.28
CA SER A 38 -4.32 6.21 -14.72
C SER A 38 -5.33 6.79 -15.71
N ASN A 39 -5.46 8.12 -15.73
CA ASN A 39 -6.20 8.80 -16.79
C ASN A 39 -5.41 8.75 -18.10
N LEU A 40 -6.10 8.50 -19.22
CA LEU A 40 -5.50 8.52 -20.56
C LEU A 40 -5.96 9.78 -21.29
N ASP A 41 -5.06 10.75 -21.37
CA ASP A 41 -5.28 12.05 -22.01
C ASP A 41 -4.11 12.34 -22.96
N SER A 42 -4.43 12.65 -24.22
CA SER A 42 -3.42 12.91 -25.26
C SER A 42 -2.75 14.28 -25.13
N ASP A 43 -3.40 15.22 -24.43
CA ASP A 43 -2.94 16.60 -24.32
C ASP A 43 -2.22 16.87 -22.99
N ALA A 44 -2.34 15.93 -22.03
CA ALA A 44 -1.70 16.02 -20.73
C ALA A 44 -0.25 15.48 -20.75
N ASN A 45 0.67 16.22 -20.11
CA ASN A 45 2.06 15.80 -19.90
C ASN A 45 2.31 15.42 -18.44
N GLU A 46 1.63 14.38 -17.98
CA GLU A 46 1.68 13.93 -16.58
C GLU A 46 2.16 12.48 -16.48
N VAL A 47 2.61 12.09 -15.29
CA VAL A 47 2.97 10.69 -15.02
C VAL A 47 1.69 9.89 -14.80
N ALA A 48 1.55 8.78 -15.51
CA ALA A 48 0.48 7.82 -15.28
C ALA A 48 0.60 7.21 -13.87
N ILE A 49 -0.36 7.51 -13.00
CA ILE A 49 -0.41 6.98 -11.64
C ILE A 49 -1.64 6.09 -11.50
N GLU A 50 -1.43 4.87 -11.00
CA GLU A 50 -2.50 3.98 -10.55
C GLU A 50 -2.66 4.12 -9.04
N SER A 51 -3.91 4.06 -8.56
CA SER A 51 -4.24 4.15 -7.14
C SER A 51 -4.91 2.87 -6.68
N ILE A 52 -4.42 2.30 -5.59
CA ILE A 52 -4.99 1.13 -4.92
C ILE A 52 -5.39 1.51 -3.49
N GLU A 53 -6.62 1.18 -3.12
CA GLU A 53 -7.15 1.34 -1.76
C GLU A 53 -7.14 -0.04 -1.10
N ILE A 54 -6.44 -0.16 0.04
CA ILE A 54 -6.31 -1.40 0.80
C ILE A 54 -7.18 -1.32 2.05
N ALA A 55 -8.12 -2.25 2.18
CA ALA A 55 -8.81 -2.49 3.44
C ALA A 55 -8.02 -3.51 4.28
N HIS A 56 -8.10 -3.38 5.60
CA HIS A 56 -7.43 -4.27 6.55
C HIS A 56 -8.28 -4.46 7.80
N GLU A 57 -8.05 -5.54 8.54
CA GLU A 57 -8.81 -5.89 9.75
C GLU A 57 -8.10 -5.48 11.05
N GLY A 58 -6.89 -4.95 10.95
CA GLY A 58 -6.16 -4.42 12.10
C GLY A 58 -4.84 -3.79 11.67
N ILE A 59 -4.29 -2.93 12.52
CA ILE A 59 -2.98 -2.32 12.33
C ILE A 59 -2.18 -2.44 13.62
N SER A 60 -0.95 -2.95 13.50
CA SER A 60 0.02 -3.00 14.59
C SER A 60 1.17 -2.06 14.27
N ILE A 61 1.56 -1.25 15.25
CA ILE A 61 2.64 -0.27 15.11
C ILE A 61 3.81 -0.73 15.97
N ASN A 62 4.98 -0.91 15.35
CA ASN A 62 6.21 -1.22 16.03
C ASN A 62 7.18 -0.05 15.83
N ASN A 63 7.63 0.52 16.95
CA ASN A 63 8.68 1.52 17.00
C ASN A 63 9.88 0.91 17.75
N ARG A 64 11.09 1.10 17.23
CA ARG A 64 12.34 0.62 17.86
C ARG A 64 13.31 1.76 18.01
#